data_AF-A0A9E4A1P8-F1
#
_entry.id   AF-A0A9E4A1P8-F1
#
_cell.length_a   1.000
_cell.length_b   1.000
_cell.length_c   1.000
_cell.angle_alpha   90.00
_cell.angle_beta   90.00
_cell.angle_gamma   90.00
#
_symmetry.space_group_name_H-M   'P 1'
#
loop_
_entity.id
_entity.type
_entity.pdbx_description
1 polymer ?
#
loop_
_entity_poly.entity_id
_entity_poly.type
_entity_poly.pdbx_seq_one_letter_code
_entity_poly.pdbx_strand_id
1 'polypeptide(L)'
;MESKSPKFPWRPVLIAIIWIPFNSYWIAYQEVAWYARLTYVSPFPNVIFTIFLLAAFNAISARFSKTALTHGELLIIYIMLSIASAISNNIMLAEVIPSFGYAYWFATPENEWKDILWKYLPDWLTVNDRDVLTGYYKGDSSLYDIHTLQVWLSPIIAWGSFTFVLVFVMLCITVVLRRQWTEHERLTYPITRLPLEMADAKSGFFRNRLMWIGFATAGSISLINGLNILYPAFPQIPITRQNIGSFTDRPWDAMGNTYTAFYPFIIGIGFLMPLDLSFSCWFFFLFRNFIKILISVFGLSNIPGIPFLKQQEFGSVLGLCVAAIWVGKRFFTRVLIGVFRRRDADDSDEPMP
;
A
#
# COMPACT_ATOMS: atom_id res chain seq x y z
N MET A 1 -8.74 42.85 6.40
CA MET A 1 -8.01 41.85 7.20
C MET A 1 -7.01 41.18 6.27
N GLU A 2 -5.74 41.55 6.36
CA GLU A 2 -4.69 40.92 5.57
C GLU A 2 -4.61 39.43 5.92
N SER A 3 -4.98 38.58 4.97
CA SER A 3 -4.72 37.15 5.00
C SER A 3 -3.20 36.94 5.02
N LYS A 4 -2.61 36.84 6.22
CA LYS A 4 -1.23 36.39 6.36
C LYS A 4 -1.11 35.07 5.61
N SER A 5 -0.23 35.02 4.61
CA SER A 5 0.12 33.79 3.93
C SER A 5 0.43 32.71 4.98
N PRO A 6 -0.15 31.51 4.86
CA PRO A 6 0.09 30.45 5.83
C PRO A 6 1.60 30.17 5.88
N LYS A 7 2.20 30.34 7.06
CA LYS A 7 3.63 30.02 7.26
C LYS A 7 3.83 28.54 6.99
N PHE A 8 4.85 28.20 6.21
CA PHE A 8 5.17 26.81 5.89
C PHE A 8 5.38 25.99 7.18
N PRO A 9 4.73 24.83 7.33
CA PRO A 9 4.76 24.03 8.56
C PRO A 9 6.07 23.21 8.65
N TRP A 10 7.19 23.89 8.91
CA TRP A 10 8.53 23.27 8.96
C TRP A 10 8.65 22.19 10.06
N ARG A 11 7.97 22.38 11.19
CA ARG A 11 8.07 21.51 12.35
C ARG A 11 7.60 20.07 12.09
N PRO A 12 6.37 19.81 11.61
CA PRO A 12 5.94 18.46 11.27
C PRO A 12 6.74 17.85 10.12
N VAL A 13 7.20 18.68 9.17
CA VAL A 13 8.04 18.23 8.05
C VAL A 13 9.37 17.68 8.56
N LEU A 14 10.05 18.37 9.47
CA LEU A 14 11.28 17.87 10.08
C LEU A 14 11.05 16.59 10.88
N ILE A 15 9.97 16.52 11.67
CA ILE A 15 9.60 15.31 12.41
C ILE A 15 9.42 14.14 11.44
N ALA A 16 8.66 14.33 10.36
CA ALA A 16 8.45 13.30 9.36
C ALA A 16 9.76 12.88 8.68
N ILE A 17 10.62 13.82 8.25
CA ILE A 17 11.92 13.52 7.64
C ILE A 17 12.79 12.66 8.55
N ILE A 18 12.83 12.96 9.85
CA ILE A 18 13.58 12.17 10.83
C ILE A 18 12.98 10.76 10.97
N TRP A 19 11.64 10.64 10.94
CA TRP A 19 10.96 9.35 11.10
C TRP A 19 10.97 8.47 9.84
N ILE A 20 11.12 9.04 8.65
CA ILE A 20 11.08 8.30 7.38
C ILE A 20 12.10 7.14 7.34
N PRO A 21 13.39 7.35 7.67
CA PRO A 21 14.36 6.25 7.68
C PRO A 21 13.98 5.10 8.61
N PHE A 22 13.49 5.40 9.83
CA PHE A 22 13.03 4.38 10.78
C PHE A 22 11.81 3.64 10.25
N ASN A 23 10.87 4.37 9.64
CA ASN A 23 9.67 3.80 9.03
C ASN A 23 10.03 2.88 7.85
N SER A 24 10.91 3.31 6.96
CA SER A 24 11.39 2.50 5.82
C SER A 24 12.18 1.28 6.28
N TYR A 25 13.02 1.41 7.31
CA TYR A 25 13.72 0.27 7.91
C TYR A 25 12.75 -0.75 8.52
N TRP A 26 11.72 -0.27 9.24
CA TRP A 26 10.69 -1.13 9.80
C TRP A 26 9.95 -1.91 8.71
N ILE A 27 9.59 -1.24 7.60
CA ILE A 27 8.96 -1.90 6.45
C ILE A 27 9.91 -2.93 5.83
N ALA A 28 11.17 -2.58 5.59
CA ALA A 28 12.16 -3.49 5.04
C ALA A 28 12.28 -4.76 5.88
N TYR A 29 12.42 -4.62 7.19
CA TYR A 29 12.55 -5.77 8.09
C TYR A 29 11.27 -6.63 8.12
N GLN A 30 10.10 -6.02 8.20
CA GLN A 30 8.83 -6.74 8.29
C GLN A 30 8.46 -7.42 6.97
N GLU A 31 8.57 -6.73 5.85
CA GLU A 31 8.14 -7.24 4.55
C GLU A 31 9.16 -8.18 3.92
N VAL A 32 10.46 -7.91 4.08
CA VAL A 32 11.51 -8.70 3.43
C VAL A 32 11.96 -9.86 4.31
N ALA A 33 12.17 -9.64 5.61
CA ALA A 33 12.66 -10.69 6.49
C ALA A 33 11.53 -11.55 7.10
N TRP A 34 10.42 -10.92 7.51
CA TRP A 34 9.29 -11.62 8.16
C TRP A 34 8.11 -11.90 7.24
N TYR A 35 8.15 -11.45 5.98
CA TYR A 35 7.05 -11.56 5.01
C TYR A 35 5.71 -11.00 5.52
N ALA A 36 5.76 -10.06 6.47
CA ALA A 36 4.62 -9.36 7.04
C ALA A 36 4.30 -8.13 6.18
N ARG A 37 3.26 -8.24 5.36
CA ARG A 37 2.88 -7.32 4.28
C ARG A 37 2.19 -6.03 4.75
N LEU A 38 2.94 -5.10 5.35
CA LEU A 38 2.43 -3.84 5.89
C LEU A 38 1.88 -2.87 4.82
N THR A 39 2.46 -2.84 3.63
CA THR A 39 2.16 -1.89 2.56
C THR A 39 1.14 -2.40 1.55
N TYR A 40 0.60 -3.61 1.76
CA TYR A 40 -0.35 -4.24 0.83
C TYR A 40 -1.80 -3.78 1.01
N VAL A 41 -2.12 -3.15 2.14
CA VAL A 41 -3.48 -2.69 2.46
C VAL A 41 -3.41 -1.28 3.02
N SER A 42 -4.25 -0.39 2.48
CA SER A 42 -4.48 0.94 3.04
C SER A 42 -5.68 0.95 3.99
N PRO A 43 -5.62 1.69 5.11
CA PRO A 43 -4.51 2.54 5.53
C PRO A 43 -3.31 1.72 6.03
N PHE A 44 -2.09 2.22 5.82
CA PHE A 44 -0.87 1.48 6.15
C PHE A 44 -0.74 1.29 7.68
N PRO A 45 -0.69 0.04 8.21
CA PRO A 45 -0.70 -0.22 9.64
C PRO A 45 0.47 0.41 10.39
N ASN A 46 1.67 0.43 9.80
CA ASN A 46 2.85 1.07 10.37
C ASN A 46 2.67 2.59 10.55
N VAL A 47 2.02 3.26 9.59
CA VAL A 47 1.73 4.69 9.66
C VAL A 47 0.66 4.95 10.71
N ILE A 48 -0.41 4.16 10.72
CA ILE A 48 -1.48 4.27 11.74
C ILE A 48 -0.91 4.06 13.14
N PHE A 49 -0.05 3.06 13.33
CA PHE A 49 0.62 2.82 14.61
C PHE A 49 1.53 3.98 15.02
N THR A 50 2.30 4.54 14.08
CA THR A 50 3.16 5.70 14.35
C THR A 50 2.33 6.91 14.77
N ILE A 51 1.22 7.20 14.06
CA ILE A 51 0.32 8.29 14.41
C ILE A 51 -0.40 8.02 15.73
N PHE A 52 -0.74 6.77 16.04
CA PHE A 52 -1.31 6.39 17.34
C PHE A 52 -0.36 6.75 18.48
N LEU A 53 0.91 6.36 18.37
CA LEU A 53 1.93 6.69 19.37
C LEU A 53 2.14 8.20 19.46
N LEU A 54 2.32 8.88 18.32
CA LEU A 54 2.52 10.34 18.31
C LEU A 54 1.32 11.08 18.91
N ALA A 55 0.08 10.68 18.60
CA ALA A 55 -1.12 11.28 19.17
C ALA A 55 -1.22 11.01 20.69
N ALA A 56 -0.90 9.80 21.14
CA ALA A 56 -0.89 9.45 22.56
C ALA A 56 0.17 10.27 23.35
N PHE A 57 1.40 10.33 22.84
CA PHE A 57 2.46 11.16 23.42
C PHE A 57 2.10 12.64 23.37
N ASN A 58 1.47 13.11 22.30
CA ASN A 58 1.04 14.49 22.16
C ASN A 58 -0.04 14.84 23.19
N ALA A 59 -1.01 13.96 23.43
CA ALA A 59 -2.05 14.15 24.43
C ALA A 59 -1.50 14.22 25.86
N ILE A 60 -0.43 13.46 26.15
CA ILE A 60 0.28 13.54 27.43
C ILE A 60 1.09 14.83 27.51
N SER A 61 1.87 15.15 26.46
CA SER A 61 2.72 16.34 26.40
C SER A 61 1.91 17.64 26.49
N ALA A 62 0.72 17.70 25.89
CA ALA A 62 -0.20 18.83 25.96
C ALA A 62 -0.63 19.19 27.40
N ARG A 63 -0.51 18.27 28.36
CA ARG A 63 -0.77 18.55 29.78
C ARG A 63 0.35 19.37 30.44
N PHE A 64 1.56 19.31 29.90
CA PHE A 64 2.77 19.86 30.51
C PHE A 64 3.47 20.91 29.64
N SER A 65 3.19 20.97 28.34
CA SER A 65 3.84 21.87 27.40
C SER A 65 2.85 22.56 26.45
N LYS A 66 3.15 23.82 26.12
CA LYS A 66 2.45 24.58 25.06
C LYS A 66 2.90 24.20 23.65
N THR A 67 3.91 23.34 23.51
CA THR A 67 4.45 22.88 22.22
C THR A 67 3.77 21.61 21.71
N ALA A 68 2.54 21.29 22.10
CA ALA A 68 1.82 20.16 21.52
C ALA A 68 1.70 20.29 19.99
N LEU A 69 1.72 19.18 19.27
CA LEU A 69 1.42 19.11 17.85
C LEU A 69 -0.07 19.43 17.63
N THR A 70 -0.33 20.26 16.64
CA THR A 70 -1.68 20.57 16.20
C THR A 70 -2.27 19.45 15.34
N HIS A 71 -3.59 19.47 15.14
CA HIS A 71 -4.28 18.55 14.24
C HIS A 71 -3.66 18.54 12.83
N GLY A 72 -3.40 19.73 12.26
CA GLY A 72 -2.77 19.85 10.94
C GLY A 72 -1.35 19.31 10.90
N GLU A 73 -0.56 19.50 11.96
CA GLU A 73 0.81 18.96 12.05
C GLU A 73 0.81 17.43 12.06
N LEU A 74 -0.10 16.78 12.79
CA LEU A 74 -0.24 15.31 12.79
C LEU A 74 -0.66 14.78 11.42
N LEU A 75 -1.56 15.47 10.72
CA LEU A 75 -1.98 15.09 9.37
C LEU A 75 -0.85 15.23 8.34
N ILE A 76 0.00 16.26 8.46
CA ILE A 76 1.18 16.41 7.59
C ILE A 76 2.13 15.22 7.80
N ILE A 77 2.39 14.84 9.06
CA ILE A 77 3.23 13.68 9.36
C ILE A 77 2.60 12.40 8.79
N TYR A 78 1.29 12.21 8.96
CA TYR A 78 0.56 11.07 8.39
C TYR A 78 0.71 10.98 6.87
N ILE A 79 0.53 12.10 6.15
CA ILE A 79 0.65 12.15 4.69
C ILE A 79 2.08 11.82 4.26
N MET A 80 3.09 12.47 4.87
CA MET A 80 4.49 12.25 4.53
C MET A 80 4.94 10.80 4.77
N LEU A 81 4.55 10.22 5.91
CA LEU A 81 4.84 8.81 6.21
C LEU A 81 4.09 7.86 5.29
N SER A 82 2.85 8.18 4.89
CA SER A 82 2.10 7.37 3.93
C SER A 82 2.75 7.36 2.55
N ILE A 83 3.20 8.52 2.05
CA ILE A 83 3.93 8.62 0.78
C ILE A 83 5.24 7.85 0.87
N ALA A 84 6.00 8.03 1.96
CA ALA A 84 7.25 7.30 2.18
C ALA A 84 7.03 5.78 2.23
N SER A 85 5.99 5.30 2.93
CA SER A 85 5.62 3.87 2.97
C SER A 85 5.20 3.33 1.61
N ALA A 86 4.46 4.11 0.82
CA ALA A 86 4.08 3.70 -0.53
C ALA A 86 5.30 3.54 -1.45
N ILE A 87 6.33 4.36 -1.28
CA ILE A 87 7.59 4.28 -2.03
C ILE A 87 8.47 3.13 -1.51
N SER A 88 8.61 2.99 -0.19
CA SER A 88 9.41 1.94 0.46
C SER A 88 8.70 0.58 0.57
N ASN A 89 7.84 0.24 -0.39
CA ASN A 89 7.10 -1.01 -0.37
C ASN A 89 7.98 -2.23 -0.73
N ASN A 90 7.45 -3.43 -0.53
CA ASN A 90 8.10 -4.70 -0.83
C ASN A 90 8.62 -4.81 -2.27
N ILE A 91 7.87 -4.33 -3.27
CA ILE A 91 8.30 -4.40 -4.68
C ILE A 91 9.55 -3.54 -4.86
N MET A 92 9.57 -2.32 -4.34
CA MET A 92 10.74 -1.44 -4.44
C MET A 92 11.95 -2.05 -3.73
N LEU A 93 11.77 -2.52 -2.50
CA LEU A 93 12.87 -2.99 -1.65
C LEU A 93 13.39 -4.39 -2.01
N ALA A 94 12.51 -5.30 -2.41
CA ALA A 94 12.83 -6.72 -2.62
C ALA A 94 12.89 -7.13 -4.10
N GLU A 95 12.37 -6.32 -5.03
CA GLU A 95 12.38 -6.65 -6.46
C GLU A 95 13.19 -5.62 -7.25
N VAL A 96 12.84 -4.33 -7.17
CA VAL A 96 13.47 -3.28 -7.98
C VAL A 96 14.94 -3.09 -7.59
N ILE A 97 15.26 -2.81 -6.33
CA ILE A 97 16.66 -2.57 -5.92
C ILE A 97 17.56 -3.79 -6.19
N PRO A 98 17.19 -5.03 -5.82
CA PRO A 98 18.01 -6.21 -6.14
C PRO A 98 18.20 -6.43 -7.65
N SER A 99 17.22 -6.03 -8.48
CA SER A 99 17.33 -6.17 -9.93
C SER A 99 18.49 -5.39 -10.55
N PHE A 100 18.99 -4.34 -9.88
CA PHE A 100 20.06 -3.49 -10.42
C PHE A 100 21.34 -4.28 -10.73
N GLY A 101 21.69 -5.25 -9.88
CA GLY A 101 22.88 -6.09 -10.04
C GLY A 101 22.59 -7.55 -10.37
N TYR A 102 21.32 -7.96 -10.39
CA TYR A 102 20.91 -9.36 -10.43
C TYR A 102 21.48 -10.11 -11.64
N ALA A 103 21.34 -9.55 -12.83
CA ALA A 103 21.80 -10.17 -14.08
C ALA A 103 23.33 -10.25 -14.19
N TYR A 104 24.07 -9.41 -13.46
CA TYR A 104 25.54 -9.47 -13.41
C TYR A 104 26.03 -10.46 -12.35
N TRP A 105 25.39 -10.46 -11.17
CA TRP A 105 25.76 -11.34 -10.06
C TRP A 105 25.49 -12.82 -10.34
N PHE A 106 24.31 -13.13 -10.88
CA PHE A 106 23.88 -14.50 -11.17
C PHE A 106 24.22 -14.97 -12.60
N ALA A 107 25.02 -14.22 -13.35
CA ALA A 107 25.52 -14.68 -14.64
C ALA A 107 26.46 -15.89 -14.46
N THR A 108 26.15 -16.98 -15.17
CA THR A 108 26.93 -18.22 -15.18
C THR A 108 27.21 -18.63 -16.63
N PRO A 109 28.26 -19.44 -16.89
CA PRO A 109 28.47 -19.99 -18.23
C PRO A 109 27.26 -20.77 -18.75
N GLU A 110 26.51 -21.45 -17.88
CA GLU A 110 25.38 -22.31 -18.24
C GLU A 110 24.13 -21.52 -18.65
N ASN A 111 23.90 -20.34 -18.07
CA ASN A 111 22.76 -19.50 -18.45
C ASN A 111 23.07 -18.51 -19.58
N GLU A 112 24.36 -18.35 -19.93
CA GLU A 112 24.86 -17.48 -20.99
C GLU A 112 24.42 -16.01 -20.85
N TRP A 113 24.00 -15.57 -19.65
CA TRP A 113 23.41 -14.23 -19.44
C TRP A 113 24.32 -13.09 -19.86
N LYS A 114 25.63 -13.31 -19.78
CA LYS A 114 26.63 -12.36 -20.26
C LYS A 114 26.43 -12.03 -21.74
N ASP A 115 26.17 -13.03 -22.57
CA ASP A 115 26.09 -12.87 -24.02
C ASP A 115 24.67 -12.46 -24.48
N ILE A 116 23.65 -12.93 -23.76
CA ILE A 116 22.25 -12.66 -24.11
C ILE A 116 21.67 -11.39 -23.48
N LEU A 117 22.03 -11.02 -22.25
CA LEU A 117 21.40 -9.93 -21.49
C LEU A 117 22.27 -8.68 -21.36
N TRP A 118 23.57 -8.81 -21.06
CA TRP A 118 24.37 -7.66 -20.62
C TRP A 118 24.41 -6.52 -21.63
N LYS A 119 24.35 -6.82 -22.93
CA LYS A 119 24.31 -5.79 -24.00
C LYS A 119 23.05 -4.92 -24.00
N TYR A 120 21.98 -5.35 -23.32
CA TYR A 120 20.72 -4.61 -23.21
C TYR A 120 20.55 -3.91 -21.86
N LEU A 121 21.49 -4.09 -20.93
CA LEU A 121 21.45 -3.51 -19.60
C LEU A 121 22.25 -2.19 -19.59
N PRO A 122 21.60 -1.03 -19.40
CA PRO A 122 22.31 0.23 -19.41
C PRO A 122 23.07 0.44 -18.10
N ASP A 123 24.37 0.79 -18.20
CA ASP A 123 25.24 0.99 -17.04
C ASP A 123 24.76 2.08 -16.07
N TRP A 124 23.90 3.01 -16.52
CA TRP A 124 23.33 4.06 -15.67
C TRP A 124 22.07 3.62 -14.90
N LEU A 125 21.48 2.46 -15.23
CA LEU A 125 20.33 1.87 -14.53
C LEU A 125 20.70 0.64 -13.69
N THR A 126 21.88 0.07 -13.93
CA THR A 126 22.32 -1.19 -13.32
C THR A 126 23.67 -1.06 -12.64
N VAL A 127 23.99 -2.00 -11.75
CA VAL A 127 25.28 -2.13 -11.10
C VAL A 127 25.98 -3.35 -11.68
N ASN A 128 27.07 -3.14 -12.42
CA ASN A 128 27.82 -4.19 -13.09
C ASN A 128 29.14 -4.56 -12.37
N ASP A 129 29.55 -3.77 -11.37
CA ASP A 129 30.79 -3.98 -10.62
C ASP A 129 30.69 -5.16 -9.65
N ARG A 130 31.49 -6.19 -9.87
CA ARG A 130 31.40 -7.45 -9.11
C ARG A 130 31.95 -7.35 -7.70
N ASP A 131 32.89 -6.44 -7.43
CA ASP A 131 33.46 -6.27 -6.09
C ASP A 131 32.43 -5.57 -5.19
N VAL A 132 31.78 -4.53 -5.73
CA VAL A 132 30.67 -3.84 -5.05
C VAL A 132 29.48 -4.78 -4.83
N LEU A 133 29.13 -5.59 -5.83
CA LEU A 133 28.06 -6.59 -5.67
C LEU A 133 28.42 -7.68 -4.67
N THR A 134 29.69 -8.04 -4.52
CA THR A 134 30.13 -9.01 -3.52
C THR A 134 29.80 -8.52 -2.11
N GLY A 135 30.09 -7.25 -1.81
CA GLY A 135 29.71 -6.62 -0.54
C GLY A 135 28.19 -6.57 -0.33
N TYR A 136 27.43 -6.23 -1.38
CA TYR A 136 25.96 -6.20 -1.33
C TYR A 136 25.33 -7.56 -1.02
N TYR A 137 25.78 -8.63 -1.69
CA TYR A 137 25.19 -9.97 -1.56
C TYR A 137 25.73 -10.79 -0.38
N LYS A 138 27.02 -10.67 -0.07
CA LYS A 138 27.67 -11.47 0.99
C LYS A 138 27.79 -10.72 2.33
N GLY A 139 27.61 -9.41 2.33
CA GLY A 139 27.85 -8.56 3.50
C GLY A 139 29.33 -8.25 3.72
N ASP A 140 29.66 -7.83 4.95
CA ASP A 140 31.02 -7.44 5.39
C ASP A 140 31.66 -6.28 4.60
N SER A 141 30.82 -5.43 4.00
CA SER A 141 31.24 -4.22 3.29
C SER A 141 30.68 -2.95 3.94
N SER A 142 31.44 -1.87 3.87
CA SER A 142 30.96 -0.55 4.30
C SER A 142 30.20 0.15 3.17
N LEU A 143 28.97 0.58 3.44
CA LEU A 143 28.22 1.48 2.56
C LEU A 143 28.88 2.86 2.40
N TYR A 144 29.76 3.23 3.33
CA TYR A 144 30.43 4.53 3.35
C TYR A 144 31.74 4.54 2.56
N ASP A 145 32.10 3.42 1.94
CA ASP A 145 33.21 3.38 1.00
C ASP A 145 32.89 4.23 -0.24
N ILE A 146 33.83 5.07 -0.65
CA ILE A 146 33.61 6.05 -1.71
C ILE A 146 33.38 5.38 -3.06
N HIS A 147 34.06 4.26 -3.32
CA HIS A 147 33.90 3.52 -4.57
C HIS A 147 32.52 2.87 -4.64
N THR A 148 32.08 2.24 -3.55
CA THR A 148 30.72 1.72 -3.41
C THR A 148 29.67 2.81 -3.67
N LEU A 149 29.80 3.98 -3.05
CA LEU A 149 28.86 5.09 -3.26
C LEU A 149 28.83 5.56 -4.72
N GLN A 150 29.99 5.68 -5.38
CA GLN A 150 30.07 6.12 -6.78
C GLN A 150 29.38 5.16 -7.74
N VAL A 151 29.58 3.86 -7.56
CA VAL A 151 28.96 2.82 -8.40
C VAL A 151 27.43 2.82 -8.25
N TRP A 152 26.91 2.96 -7.03
CA TRP A 152 25.47 2.98 -6.79
C TRP A 152 24.79 4.31 -7.11
N LEU A 153 25.55 5.42 -7.18
CA LEU A 153 24.98 6.76 -7.33
C LEU A 153 24.16 6.91 -8.60
N SER A 154 24.67 6.43 -9.75
CA SER A 154 24.01 6.59 -11.05
C SER A 154 22.65 5.84 -11.11
N PRO A 155 22.58 4.54 -10.78
CA PRO A 155 21.29 3.82 -10.68
C PRO A 155 20.32 4.44 -9.67
N ILE A 156 20.80 4.86 -8.49
CA ILE A 156 19.96 5.46 -7.44
C ILE A 156 19.34 6.77 -7.92
N ILE A 157 20.12 7.64 -8.56
CA ILE A 157 19.61 8.91 -9.11
C ILE A 157 18.61 8.64 -10.23
N ALA A 158 18.91 7.71 -11.13
CA ALA A 158 18.04 7.37 -12.26
C ALA A 158 16.68 6.82 -11.80
N TRP A 159 16.69 5.77 -10.99
CA TRP A 159 15.47 5.15 -10.45
C TRP A 159 14.75 6.07 -9.44
N GLY A 160 15.50 6.85 -8.67
CA GLY A 160 14.94 7.86 -7.77
C GLY A 160 14.21 8.97 -8.53
N SER A 161 14.80 9.46 -9.63
CA SER A 161 14.18 10.48 -10.49
C SER A 161 12.93 9.93 -11.19
N PHE A 162 12.99 8.70 -11.70
CA PHE A 162 11.82 8.03 -12.25
C PHE A 162 10.69 7.91 -11.21
N THR A 163 11.01 7.45 -10.00
CA THR A 163 10.05 7.30 -8.91
C THR A 163 9.45 8.66 -8.51
N PHE A 164 10.28 9.71 -8.44
CA PHE A 164 9.81 11.07 -8.16
C PHE A 164 8.83 11.56 -9.22
N VAL A 165 9.16 11.41 -10.51
CA VAL A 165 8.27 11.80 -11.61
C VAL A 165 6.98 11.00 -11.57
N LEU A 166 7.04 9.70 -11.30
CA LEU A 166 5.87 8.84 -11.18
C LEU A 166 4.93 9.31 -10.05
N VAL A 167 5.47 9.56 -8.86
CA VAL A 167 4.70 10.09 -7.71
C VAL A 167 4.13 11.46 -8.04
N PHE A 168 4.91 12.33 -8.68
CA PHE A 168 4.47 13.66 -9.10
C PHE A 168 3.28 13.58 -10.08
N VAL A 169 3.37 12.74 -11.12
CA VAL A 169 2.27 12.51 -12.07
C VAL A 169 1.03 11.96 -11.36
N MET A 170 1.19 11.00 -10.44
CA MET A 170 0.07 10.47 -9.66
C MET A 170 -0.58 11.54 -8.77
N LEU A 171 0.21 12.45 -8.20
CA LEU A 171 -0.32 13.61 -7.48
C LEU A 171 -1.08 14.55 -8.41
N CYS A 172 -0.55 14.87 -9.59
CA CYS A 172 -1.26 15.68 -10.59
C CYS A 172 -2.59 15.04 -11.01
N ILE A 173 -2.62 13.73 -11.26
CA ILE A 173 -3.85 12.99 -11.57
C ILE A 173 -4.83 13.10 -10.40
N THR A 174 -4.34 12.95 -9.16
CA THR A 174 -5.18 13.08 -7.96
C THR A 174 -5.79 14.47 -7.85
N VAL A 175 -5.04 15.53 -8.12
CA VAL A 175 -5.56 16.92 -8.12
C VAL A 175 -6.69 17.07 -9.13
N VAL A 176 -6.48 16.62 -10.36
CA VAL A 176 -7.50 16.69 -11.43
C VAL A 176 -8.76 15.91 -11.03
N LEU A 177 -8.61 14.68 -10.56
CA LEU A 177 -9.75 13.79 -10.26
C LEU A 177 -10.44 14.09 -8.93
N ARG A 178 -9.76 14.75 -7.98
CA ARG A 178 -10.26 15.04 -6.63
C ARG A 178 -11.65 15.65 -6.66
N ARG A 179 -11.84 16.71 -7.47
CA ARG A 179 -13.10 17.46 -7.52
C ARG A 179 -14.25 16.62 -8.07
N GLN A 180 -13.98 15.86 -9.13
CA GLN A 180 -14.94 14.93 -9.72
C GLN A 180 -15.36 13.85 -8.70
N TRP A 181 -14.40 13.23 -8.01
CA TRP A 181 -14.67 12.18 -7.04
C TRP A 181 -15.32 12.67 -5.75
N THR A 182 -14.94 13.84 -5.26
CA THR A 182 -15.42 14.36 -3.98
C THR A 182 -16.78 15.06 -4.12
N GLU A 183 -16.94 15.92 -5.13
CA GLU A 183 -18.14 16.76 -5.25
C GLU A 183 -19.25 16.08 -6.05
N HIS A 184 -18.90 15.44 -7.16
CA HIS A 184 -19.86 14.88 -8.12
C HIS A 184 -20.19 13.42 -7.81
N GLU A 185 -19.18 12.58 -7.61
CA GLU A 185 -19.36 11.15 -7.36
C GLU A 185 -19.47 10.81 -5.87
N ARG A 186 -19.17 11.78 -4.98
CA ARG A 186 -19.26 11.66 -3.51
C ARG A 186 -18.66 10.36 -2.99
N LEU A 187 -17.49 10.01 -3.51
CA LEU A 187 -16.80 8.81 -3.10
C LEU A 187 -16.52 8.90 -1.59
N THR A 188 -17.00 7.92 -0.84
CA THR A 188 -16.71 7.85 0.59
C THR A 188 -15.23 7.46 0.75
N TYR A 189 -14.48 8.18 1.58
CA TYR A 189 -13.08 7.87 1.91
C TYR A 189 -12.98 7.24 3.31
N PRO A 190 -13.50 6.01 3.54
CA PRO A 190 -13.55 5.44 4.88
C PRO A 190 -12.17 5.23 5.51
N ILE A 191 -11.15 4.93 4.70
CA ILE A 191 -9.78 4.70 5.17
C ILE A 191 -9.11 5.94 5.79
N THR A 192 -9.61 7.15 5.49
CA THR A 192 -9.05 8.40 6.05
C THR A 192 -9.69 8.76 7.40
N ARG A 193 -10.82 8.14 7.76
CA ARG A 193 -11.55 8.45 9.01
C ARG A 193 -10.71 8.18 10.24
N LEU A 194 -10.08 7.02 10.32
CA LEU A 194 -9.27 6.64 11.48
C LEU A 194 -8.14 7.64 11.78
N PRO A 195 -7.24 7.98 10.83
CA PRO A 195 -6.18 8.96 11.10
C PRO A 195 -6.72 10.37 11.37
N LEU A 196 -7.84 10.77 10.77
CA LEU A 196 -8.48 12.06 11.07
C LEU A 196 -8.97 12.13 12.53
N GLU A 197 -9.67 11.09 13.00
CA GLU A 197 -10.19 11.01 14.37
C GLU A 197 -9.07 10.94 15.41
N MET A 198 -7.96 10.26 15.08
CA MET A 198 -6.78 10.18 15.95
C MET A 198 -6.01 11.51 16.02
N ALA A 199 -5.98 12.28 14.93
CA ALA A 199 -5.31 13.56 14.88
C ALA A 199 -6.12 14.68 15.57
N ASP A 200 -7.43 14.54 15.71
CA ASP A 200 -8.28 15.52 16.39
C ASP A 200 -8.36 15.23 17.90
N ALA A 201 -7.83 16.14 18.73
CA ALA A 201 -7.93 16.03 20.18
C ALA A 201 -9.38 16.18 20.70
N LYS A 202 -10.29 16.78 19.91
CA LYS A 202 -11.69 17.00 20.28
C LYS A 202 -12.60 15.83 19.94
N SER A 203 -12.17 14.89 19.10
CA SER A 203 -12.97 13.72 18.69
C SER A 203 -13.40 12.85 19.88
N GLY A 204 -12.65 12.89 20.98
CA GLY A 204 -12.83 11.97 22.09
C GLY A 204 -12.50 10.51 21.72
N PHE A 205 -11.86 10.28 20.57
CA PHE A 205 -11.51 8.94 20.07
C PHE A 205 -10.81 8.10 21.15
N PHE A 206 -9.73 8.62 21.74
CA PHE A 206 -8.97 7.96 22.80
C PHE A 206 -9.72 7.81 24.14
N ARG A 207 -10.85 8.48 24.33
CA ARG A 207 -11.69 8.34 25.54
C ARG A 207 -12.83 7.33 25.32
N ASN A 208 -13.07 6.90 24.08
CA ASN A 208 -14.15 6.01 23.75
C ASN A 208 -13.87 4.58 24.26
N ARG A 209 -14.71 4.10 25.19
CA ARG A 209 -14.60 2.76 25.78
C ARG A 209 -14.78 1.64 24.75
N LEU A 210 -15.69 1.80 23.79
CA LEU A 210 -15.94 0.79 22.76
C LEU A 210 -14.73 0.60 21.84
N MET A 211 -14.03 1.69 21.51
CA MET A 211 -12.78 1.63 20.75
C MET A 211 -11.73 0.79 21.50
N TRP A 212 -11.55 1.04 22.80
CA TRP A 212 -10.61 0.27 23.62
C TRP A 212 -11.01 -1.19 23.81
N ILE A 213 -12.31 -1.50 23.91
CA ILE A 213 -12.80 -2.89 23.93
C ILE A 213 -12.44 -3.60 22.62
N GLY A 214 -12.68 -2.94 21.47
CA GLY A 214 -12.30 -3.47 20.16
C GLY A 214 -10.78 -3.66 20.03
N PHE A 215 -9.99 -2.65 20.42
CA PHE A 215 -8.52 -2.69 20.42
C PHE A 215 -7.99 -3.81 21.31
N ALA A 216 -8.51 -3.94 22.53
CA ALA A 216 -8.12 -4.99 23.47
C ALA A 216 -8.47 -6.37 22.91
N THR A 217 -9.65 -6.54 22.33
CA THR A 217 -10.08 -7.83 21.75
C THR A 217 -9.18 -8.24 20.60
N ALA A 218 -8.99 -7.36 19.60
CA ALA A 218 -8.13 -7.65 18.45
C ALA A 218 -6.67 -7.82 18.87
N GLY A 219 -6.18 -6.93 19.75
CA GLY A 219 -4.82 -6.94 20.28
C GLY A 219 -4.51 -8.19 21.08
N SER A 220 -5.43 -8.67 21.92
CA SER A 220 -5.27 -9.93 22.66
C SER A 220 -5.20 -11.13 21.73
N ILE A 221 -6.04 -11.20 20.69
CA ILE A 221 -5.98 -12.28 19.70
C ILE A 221 -4.64 -12.28 18.96
N SER A 222 -4.21 -11.10 18.49
CA SER A 222 -2.91 -10.94 17.83
C SER A 222 -1.74 -11.27 18.74
N LEU A 223 -1.80 -10.88 20.02
CA LEU A 223 -0.76 -11.16 21.00
C LEU A 223 -0.67 -12.65 21.31
N ILE A 224 -1.79 -13.33 21.53
CA ILE A 224 -1.83 -14.78 21.77
C ILE A 224 -1.24 -15.53 20.58
N ASN A 225 -1.64 -15.16 19.35
CA ASN A 225 -1.11 -15.78 18.15
C ASN A 225 0.37 -15.45 17.92
N GLY A 226 0.81 -14.22 18.21
CA GLY A 226 2.22 -13.84 18.15
C GLY A 226 3.07 -14.60 19.17
N LEU A 227 2.55 -14.81 20.39
CA LEU A 227 3.21 -15.62 21.42
C LEU A 227 3.28 -17.08 21.01
N ASN A 228 2.25 -17.66 20.39
CA ASN A 228 2.31 -19.01 19.85
C ASN A 228 3.40 -19.18 18.77
N ILE A 229 3.62 -18.16 17.92
CA ILE A 229 4.70 -18.20 16.92
C ILE A 229 6.08 -18.26 17.60
N LEU A 230 6.28 -17.48 18.67
CA LEU A 230 7.54 -17.45 19.41
C LEU A 230 7.72 -18.67 20.34
N TYR A 231 6.62 -19.13 20.93
CA TYR A 231 6.54 -20.22 21.89
C TYR A 231 5.41 -21.16 21.48
N PRO A 232 5.69 -22.20 20.67
CA PRO A 232 4.67 -23.11 20.14
C PRO A 232 3.81 -23.84 21.19
N ALA A 233 4.24 -23.86 22.45
CA ALA A 233 3.47 -24.42 23.57
C ALA A 233 2.26 -23.55 23.97
N PHE A 234 2.23 -22.26 23.63
CA PHE A 234 1.08 -21.41 23.87
C PHE A 234 -0.06 -21.75 22.90
N PRO A 235 -1.34 -21.68 23.32
CA PRO A 235 -2.46 -21.96 22.43
C PRO A 235 -2.56 -20.91 21.32
N GLN A 236 -2.91 -21.34 20.11
CA GLN A 236 -3.24 -20.46 18.99
C GLN A 236 -4.75 -20.29 18.89
N ILE A 237 -5.21 -19.06 18.63
CA ILE A 237 -6.59 -18.79 18.22
C ILE A 237 -6.66 -18.86 16.69
N PRO A 238 -7.36 -19.86 16.13
CA PRO A 238 -7.34 -20.15 14.69
C PRO A 238 -8.22 -19.18 13.90
N ILE A 239 -7.78 -17.93 13.75
CA ILE A 239 -8.50 -16.89 13.00
C ILE A 239 -8.11 -16.82 11.53
N THR A 240 -7.03 -17.49 11.11
CA THR A 240 -6.50 -17.41 9.74
C THR A 240 -6.75 -18.70 8.96
N ARG A 241 -7.17 -18.56 7.70
CA ARG A 241 -7.25 -19.65 6.69
C ARG A 241 -7.85 -20.96 7.21
N GLN A 242 -8.98 -20.89 7.89
CA GLN A 242 -9.71 -22.05 8.37
C GLN A 242 -10.49 -22.68 7.22
N ASN A 243 -10.22 -23.95 6.93
CA ASN A 243 -10.98 -24.67 5.92
C ASN A 243 -12.34 -25.08 6.50
N ILE A 244 -13.42 -24.55 5.93
CA ILE A 244 -14.80 -24.80 6.36
C ILE A 244 -15.54 -25.78 5.45
N GLY A 245 -14.90 -26.26 4.39
CA GLY A 245 -15.53 -27.18 3.46
C GLY A 245 -14.54 -27.74 2.43
N SER A 246 -14.38 -29.06 2.48
CA SER A 246 -13.71 -29.86 1.44
C SER A 246 -14.69 -30.94 1.02
N PHE A 247 -15.44 -30.68 -0.05
CA PHE A 247 -16.32 -31.69 -0.63
C PHE A 247 -15.49 -32.64 -1.48
N THR A 248 -15.70 -33.94 -1.31
CA THR A 248 -15.00 -34.99 -2.07
C THR A 248 -15.85 -35.56 -3.20
N ASP A 249 -17.17 -35.41 -3.11
CA ASP A 249 -18.12 -35.99 -4.06
C ASP A 249 -18.40 -35.05 -5.22
N ARG A 250 -18.46 -35.59 -6.44
CA ARG A 250 -18.87 -34.85 -7.63
C ARG A 250 -20.35 -34.45 -7.54
N PRO A 251 -20.74 -33.23 -7.99
CA PRO A 251 -19.91 -32.18 -8.60
C PRO A 251 -19.34 -31.15 -7.60
N TRP A 252 -19.54 -31.36 -6.30
CA TRP A 252 -19.18 -30.42 -5.23
C TRP A 252 -17.67 -30.33 -5.01
N ASP A 253 -16.94 -31.40 -5.32
CA ASP A 253 -15.48 -31.45 -5.39
C ASP A 253 -14.86 -30.30 -6.20
N ALA A 254 -15.57 -29.83 -7.23
CA ALA A 254 -15.14 -28.73 -8.09
C ALA A 254 -15.01 -27.37 -7.37
N MET A 255 -15.67 -27.18 -6.22
CA MET A 255 -15.48 -25.98 -5.39
C MET A 255 -14.06 -25.89 -4.84
N GLY A 256 -13.41 -27.04 -4.60
CA GLY A 256 -12.15 -27.15 -3.88
C GLY A 256 -12.28 -26.76 -2.41
N ASN A 257 -11.14 -26.53 -1.76
CA ASN A 257 -11.09 -26.13 -0.36
C ASN A 257 -11.63 -24.71 -0.18
N THR A 258 -12.61 -24.57 0.71
CA THR A 258 -13.18 -23.27 1.06
C THR A 258 -12.54 -22.77 2.36
N TYR A 259 -11.70 -21.75 2.24
CA TYR A 259 -11.05 -21.12 3.39
C TYR A 259 -11.81 -19.88 3.84
N THR A 260 -11.99 -19.73 5.14
CA THR A 260 -12.45 -18.51 5.79
C THR A 260 -11.35 -17.93 6.68
N ALA A 261 -11.38 -16.62 6.90
CA ALA A 261 -10.47 -15.97 7.82
C ALA A 261 -11.16 -14.80 8.52
N PHE A 262 -10.97 -14.70 9.82
CA PHE A 262 -11.56 -13.70 10.70
C PHE A 262 -10.49 -12.70 11.14
N TYR A 263 -9.99 -11.92 10.19
CA TYR A 263 -9.02 -10.86 10.46
C TYR A 263 -9.75 -9.64 11.06
N PRO A 264 -9.51 -9.27 12.34
CA PRO A 264 -10.25 -8.16 12.96
C PRO A 264 -10.11 -6.84 12.20
N PHE A 265 -8.93 -6.57 11.64
CA PHE A 265 -8.69 -5.34 10.86
C PHE A 265 -9.46 -5.33 9.53
N ILE A 266 -9.58 -6.46 8.83
CA ILE A 266 -10.37 -6.55 7.57
C ILE A 266 -11.85 -6.41 7.89
N ILE A 267 -12.32 -7.03 8.99
CA ILE A 267 -13.70 -6.86 9.46
C ILE A 267 -13.98 -5.39 9.76
N GLY A 268 -13.04 -4.70 10.42
CA GLY A 268 -13.14 -3.26 10.69
C GLY A 268 -13.20 -2.40 9.42
N ILE A 269 -12.38 -2.69 8.41
CA ILE A 269 -12.44 -2.00 7.11
C ILE A 269 -13.74 -2.33 6.38
N GLY A 270 -14.18 -3.58 6.42
CA GLY A 270 -15.43 -4.06 5.82
C GLY A 270 -16.67 -3.38 6.38
N PHE A 271 -16.66 -3.02 7.67
CA PHE A 271 -17.74 -2.24 8.29
C PHE A 271 -17.88 -0.82 7.68
N LEU A 272 -16.77 -0.25 7.20
CA LEU A 272 -16.77 1.07 6.58
C LEU A 272 -17.07 1.02 5.07
N MET A 273 -17.24 -0.17 4.51
CA MET A 273 -17.49 -0.37 3.09
C MET A 273 -18.97 -0.13 2.74
N PRO A 274 -19.28 0.52 1.60
CA PRO A 274 -20.64 0.58 1.07
C PRO A 274 -21.31 -0.81 0.97
N LEU A 275 -22.61 -0.87 1.27
CA LEU A 275 -23.36 -2.13 1.30
C LEU A 275 -23.33 -2.89 -0.04
N ASP A 276 -23.39 -2.18 -1.17
CA ASP A 276 -23.37 -2.79 -2.50
C ASP A 276 -22.03 -3.49 -2.80
N LEU A 277 -20.93 -2.91 -2.33
CA LEU A 277 -19.59 -3.50 -2.46
C LEU A 277 -19.44 -4.71 -1.53
N SER A 278 -19.90 -4.61 -0.28
CA SER A 278 -19.90 -5.72 0.66
C SER A 278 -20.74 -6.91 0.15
N PHE A 279 -21.92 -6.62 -0.40
CA PHE A 279 -22.78 -7.63 -1.05
C PHE A 279 -22.07 -8.32 -2.21
N SER A 280 -21.45 -7.53 -3.09
CA SER A 280 -20.72 -8.05 -4.26
C SER A 280 -19.61 -9.04 -3.85
N CYS A 281 -18.85 -8.76 -2.78
CA CYS A 281 -17.75 -9.62 -2.36
C CYS A 281 -18.16 -11.06 -2.08
N TRP A 282 -19.21 -11.28 -1.28
CA TRP A 282 -19.66 -12.64 -0.95
C TRP A 282 -20.51 -13.26 -2.06
N PHE A 283 -21.33 -12.45 -2.74
CA PHE A 283 -22.16 -12.93 -3.85
C PHE A 283 -21.30 -13.47 -4.99
N PHE A 284 -20.32 -12.69 -5.47
CA PHE A 284 -19.45 -13.14 -6.57
C PHE A 284 -18.52 -14.29 -6.16
N PHE A 285 -18.16 -14.39 -4.87
CA PHE A 285 -17.47 -15.57 -4.34
C PHE A 285 -18.32 -16.85 -4.52
N LEU A 286 -19.60 -16.81 -4.11
CA LEU A 286 -20.50 -17.94 -4.26
C LEU A 286 -20.84 -18.21 -5.73
N PHE A 287 -21.08 -17.16 -6.52
CA PHE A 287 -21.35 -17.26 -7.95
C PHE A 287 -20.20 -17.94 -8.70
N ARG A 288 -18.95 -17.59 -8.38
CA ARG A 288 -17.77 -18.26 -8.92
C ARG A 288 -17.76 -19.75 -8.59
N ASN A 289 -18.08 -20.12 -7.35
CA ASN A 289 -18.14 -21.52 -6.94
C ASN A 289 -19.28 -22.26 -7.65
N PHE A 290 -20.42 -21.60 -7.85
CA PHE A 290 -21.53 -22.12 -8.63
C PHE A 290 -21.14 -22.41 -10.09
N ILE A 291 -20.40 -21.50 -10.74
CA ILE A 291 -19.86 -21.73 -12.10
C ILE A 291 -18.94 -22.96 -12.13
N LYS A 292 -18.06 -23.14 -11.13
CA LYS A 292 -17.19 -24.32 -11.06
C LYS A 292 -17.99 -25.62 -10.95
N ILE A 293 -19.05 -25.63 -10.14
CA ILE A 293 -19.96 -26.78 -10.04
C ILE A 293 -20.60 -27.07 -11.40
N LEU A 294 -21.13 -26.05 -12.09
CA LEU A 294 -21.73 -26.24 -13.42
C LEU A 294 -20.74 -26.82 -14.43
N ILE A 295 -19.50 -26.32 -14.45
CA ILE A 295 -18.43 -26.88 -15.31
C ILE A 295 -18.22 -28.36 -15.04
N SER A 296 -18.22 -28.76 -13.76
CA SER A 296 -18.11 -30.16 -13.35
C SER A 296 -19.30 -31.00 -13.81
N VAL A 297 -20.52 -30.49 -13.63
CA VAL A 297 -21.77 -31.15 -14.09
C VAL A 297 -21.76 -31.38 -15.61
N PHE A 298 -21.32 -30.39 -16.39
CA PHE A 298 -21.25 -30.49 -17.84
C PHE A 298 -20.01 -31.25 -18.36
N GLY A 299 -19.15 -31.76 -17.47
CA GLY A 299 -17.94 -32.51 -17.84
C GLY A 299 -16.87 -31.65 -18.54
N LEU A 300 -16.93 -30.32 -18.40
CA LEU A 300 -16.02 -29.37 -19.05
C LEU A 300 -14.71 -29.16 -18.27
N SER A 301 -14.55 -29.82 -17.12
CA SER A 301 -13.39 -29.70 -16.23
C SER A 301 -12.05 -30.06 -16.88
N ASN A 302 -12.06 -30.79 -18.01
CA ASN A 302 -10.85 -31.17 -18.74
C ASN A 302 -10.25 -30.01 -19.56
N ILE A 303 -10.97 -28.90 -19.74
CA ILE A 303 -10.49 -27.73 -20.47
C ILE A 303 -9.48 -26.98 -19.58
N PRO A 304 -8.20 -26.87 -19.97
CA PRO A 304 -7.20 -26.22 -19.15
C PRO A 304 -7.55 -24.76 -18.87
N GLY A 305 -7.57 -24.41 -17.59
CA GLY A 305 -7.76 -23.04 -17.14
C GLY A 305 -9.21 -22.57 -17.03
N ILE A 306 -10.23 -23.36 -17.45
CA ILE A 306 -11.65 -23.00 -17.29
C ILE A 306 -11.99 -22.76 -15.80
N PRO A 307 -12.76 -21.74 -15.40
CA PRO A 307 -13.47 -20.72 -16.19
C PRO A 307 -12.62 -19.50 -16.63
N PHE A 308 -11.30 -19.61 -16.67
CA PHE A 308 -10.36 -18.55 -17.07
C PHE A 308 -10.38 -17.36 -16.09
N LEU A 309 -10.29 -17.64 -14.79
CA LEU A 309 -10.41 -16.62 -13.73
C LEU A 309 -9.44 -15.46 -13.90
N LYS A 310 -8.17 -15.72 -14.26
CA LYS A 310 -7.18 -14.66 -14.47
C LYS A 310 -7.55 -13.75 -15.63
N GLN A 311 -8.10 -14.31 -16.71
CA GLN A 311 -8.57 -13.56 -17.87
C GLN A 311 -9.83 -12.77 -17.55
N GLN A 312 -10.75 -13.33 -16.75
CA GLN A 312 -11.92 -12.62 -16.25
C GLN A 312 -11.53 -11.46 -15.34
N GLU A 313 -10.59 -11.67 -14.42
CA GLU A 313 -10.04 -10.63 -13.55
C GLU A 313 -9.43 -9.49 -14.39
N PHE A 314 -8.56 -9.82 -15.36
CA PHE A 314 -8.00 -8.83 -16.28
C PHE A 314 -9.08 -8.08 -17.08
N GLY A 315 -10.04 -8.82 -17.65
CA GLY A 315 -11.15 -8.24 -18.42
C GLY A 315 -12.04 -7.32 -17.57
N SER A 316 -12.25 -7.67 -16.30
CA SER A 316 -13.02 -6.85 -15.35
C SER A 316 -12.32 -5.52 -15.06
N VAL A 317 -11.02 -5.53 -14.78
CA VAL A 317 -10.22 -4.31 -14.56
C VAL A 317 -10.19 -3.45 -15.83
N LEU A 318 -9.96 -4.05 -16.99
CA LEU A 318 -9.99 -3.33 -18.27
C LEU A 318 -11.36 -2.70 -18.53
N GLY A 319 -12.44 -3.46 -18.28
CA GLY A 319 -13.82 -3.00 -18.42
C GLY A 319 -14.14 -1.82 -17.50
N LEU A 320 -13.69 -1.88 -16.23
CA LEU A 320 -13.82 -0.78 -15.28
C LEU A 320 -13.05 0.46 -15.75
N CYS A 321 -11.83 0.30 -16.25
CA CYS A 321 -11.05 1.41 -16.81
C CYS A 321 -11.77 2.07 -18.00
N VAL A 322 -12.28 1.28 -18.95
CA VAL A 322 -13.02 1.79 -20.10
C VAL A 322 -14.32 2.47 -19.66
N ALA A 323 -15.06 1.88 -18.72
CA ALA A 323 -16.28 2.47 -18.18
C ALA A 323 -16.00 3.80 -17.46
N ALA A 324 -14.94 3.88 -16.65
CA ALA A 324 -14.53 5.10 -15.96
C ALA A 324 -14.17 6.22 -16.95
N ILE A 325 -13.40 5.91 -18.01
CA ILE A 325 -13.09 6.86 -19.09
C ILE A 325 -14.36 7.29 -19.82
N TRP A 326 -15.28 6.35 -20.10
CA TRP A 326 -16.51 6.63 -20.80
C TRP A 326 -17.48 7.53 -20.01
N VAL A 327 -17.67 7.24 -18.73
CA VAL A 327 -18.49 8.05 -17.82
C VAL A 327 -17.85 9.43 -17.63
N GLY A 328 -16.53 9.47 -17.42
CA GLY A 328 -15.75 10.70 -17.26
C GLY A 328 -15.48 11.48 -18.54
N LYS A 329 -15.91 11.02 -19.73
CA LYS A 329 -15.48 11.61 -21.01
C LYS A 329 -15.71 13.11 -21.11
N ARG A 330 -16.86 13.61 -20.64
CA ARG A 330 -17.19 15.05 -20.64
C ARG A 330 -16.32 15.84 -19.67
N PHE A 331 -15.89 15.23 -18.58
CA PHE A 331 -14.96 15.81 -17.63
C PHE A 331 -13.55 15.88 -18.25
N PHE A 332 -13.03 14.76 -18.77
CA PHE A 332 -11.72 14.72 -19.42
C PHE A 332 -11.62 15.66 -20.63
N THR A 333 -12.66 15.73 -21.47
CA THR A 333 -12.70 16.70 -22.58
C THR A 333 -12.65 18.15 -22.09
N ARG A 334 -13.35 18.47 -20.99
CA ARG A 334 -13.31 19.82 -20.40
C ARG A 334 -11.92 20.17 -19.85
N VAL A 335 -11.28 19.23 -19.14
CA VAL A 335 -9.91 19.40 -18.64
C VAL A 335 -8.95 19.62 -19.80
N LEU A 336 -8.99 18.78 -20.84
CA LEU A 336 -8.13 18.93 -22.03
C LEU A 336 -8.35 20.29 -22.72
N ILE A 337 -9.60 20.71 -22.92
CA ILE A 337 -9.88 22.02 -23.50
C ILE A 337 -9.36 23.16 -22.62
N GLY A 338 -9.48 23.05 -21.30
CA GLY A 338 -8.98 24.04 -20.33
C GLY A 338 -7.45 24.18 -20.35
N VAL A 339 -6.72 23.08 -20.58
CA VAL A 339 -5.26 23.12 -20.73
C VAL A 339 -4.84 23.91 -21.98
N PHE A 340 -5.56 23.73 -23.10
CA PHE A 340 -5.20 24.35 -24.39
C PHE A 340 -5.82 25.74 -24.61
N ARG A 341 -6.98 26.03 -24.00
CA ARG A 341 -7.58 27.35 -23.94
C ARG A 341 -7.44 27.84 -22.51
N ARG A 342 -6.47 28.74 -22.26
CA ARG A 342 -6.40 29.57 -21.03
C ARG A 342 -7.72 30.32 -20.83
N ARG A 343 -8.72 29.63 -20.31
CA ARG A 343 -9.93 30.20 -19.76
C ARG A 343 -9.69 30.31 -18.28
N ASP A 344 -10.14 31.41 -17.69
CA ASP A 344 -10.24 31.59 -16.26
C ASP A 344 -11.15 30.48 -15.70
N ALA A 345 -10.54 29.34 -15.39
CA ALA A 345 -11.15 28.37 -14.50
C ALA A 345 -11.10 29.02 -13.12
N ASP A 346 -12.26 29.12 -12.48
CA ASP A 346 -12.35 29.59 -11.11
C ASP A 346 -11.77 28.51 -10.19
N ASP A 347 -10.45 28.54 -10.04
CA ASP A 347 -9.65 27.63 -9.21
C ASP A 347 -9.42 28.22 -7.80
N SER A 348 -10.24 29.22 -7.41
CA SER A 348 -10.10 29.93 -6.12
C SER A 348 -10.27 29.02 -4.89
N ASP A 349 -10.96 27.88 -5.05
CA ASP A 349 -11.16 26.85 -4.02
C ASP A 349 -10.21 25.64 -4.14
N GLU A 350 -9.26 25.63 -5.10
CA GLU A 350 -8.28 24.55 -5.20
C GLU A 350 -7.13 24.73 -4.19
N PRO A 351 -6.75 23.66 -3.45
CA PRO A 351 -5.67 23.72 -2.47
C PRO A 351 -4.28 23.85 -3.11
N MET A 352 -4.17 23.65 -4.42
CA MET A 352 -3.00 23.96 -5.23
C MET A 352 -3.42 24.91 -6.36
N PRO A 353 -2.74 26.05 -6.54
CA PRO A 353 -3.08 27.05 -7.54
C PRO A 353 -2.73 26.64 -8.97
#